data_AF-A0A832VBL8-F1
#
_entry.id   AF-A0A832VBL8-F1
#
_cell.length_a   1.000
_cell.length_b   1.000
_cell.length_c   1.000
_cell.angle_alpha   90.00
_cell.angle_beta   90.00
_cell.angle_gamma   90.00
#
_symmetry.space_group_name_H-M   'P 1'
#
loop_
_entity.id
_entity.type
_entity.pdbx_description
1 polymer ?
#
loop_
_entity_poly.entity_id
_entity_poly.type
_entity_poly.pdbx_seq_one_letter_code
_entity_poly.pdbx_strand_id
1 'polypeptide(L)'
;AAAGAAHGGGGRPAASAGTVPGAHALGLGEDLLLFAEPDDSDDIHPALGSILEGSATRGDGERLLVDLHNQEGWGRLPLPVGTDAGSALAEAMGAAAERCRAAPVGELRAGVARLPGEDLENGIGPGGLRVLALETGGATSALLLWDANGFAPGMNAALREGLAGSVDTLLLATTDNHYVNIRPGGHNPLSGVDFILPAAQAALAEALADLAPAESAMGRVTVDGVEILGQGMQDRISAAANAVVQVARFSWLPLYGSAVMFCMLLSPYL
;
A
#
# COMPACT_ATOMS: atom_id res chain seq x y z
N ALA A 1 -11.01 -23.42 2.99
CA ALA A 1 -9.61 -23.79 2.72
C ALA A 1 -9.28 -23.31 1.32
N ALA A 2 -8.22 -22.53 1.15
CA ALA A 2 -7.76 -22.15 -0.18
C ALA A 2 -7.50 -23.43 -0.98
N ALA A 3 -8.22 -23.62 -2.09
CA ALA A 3 -7.98 -24.76 -2.95
C ALA A 3 -6.64 -24.53 -3.67
N GLY A 4 -5.62 -25.33 -3.36
CA GLY A 4 -4.40 -25.42 -4.18
C GLY A 4 -3.08 -24.96 -3.55
N ALA A 5 -3.06 -24.45 -2.31
CA ALA A 5 -1.80 -24.10 -1.65
C ALA A 5 -1.07 -25.38 -1.20
N ALA A 6 -0.22 -25.95 -2.06
CA ALA A 6 0.69 -27.01 -1.66
C ALA A 6 1.73 -26.41 -0.71
N HIS A 7 1.83 -26.95 0.50
CA HIS A 7 2.84 -26.48 1.46
C HIS A 7 4.24 -26.68 0.87
N GLY A 8 4.93 -25.57 0.63
CA GLY A 8 6.34 -25.56 0.25
C GLY A 8 7.19 -25.49 1.51
N GLY A 9 8.10 -26.44 1.67
CA GLY A 9 9.12 -26.35 2.73
C GLY A 9 10.19 -25.34 2.33
N GLY A 10 10.29 -24.23 3.05
CA GLY A 10 11.42 -23.30 2.93
C GLY A 10 11.11 -21.94 2.31
N GLY A 11 12.16 -21.14 2.14
CA GLY A 11 12.10 -19.75 1.67
C GLY A 11 13.23 -19.45 0.72
N ARG A 12 13.27 -18.22 0.20
CA ARG A 12 14.43 -17.68 -0.53
C ARG A 12 14.80 -16.31 0.06
N PRO A 13 16.10 -15.97 0.12
CA PRO A 13 16.53 -14.64 0.53
C PRO A 13 15.81 -13.54 -0.26
N ALA A 14 15.47 -12.45 0.42
CA ALA A 14 14.89 -11.29 -0.24
C ALA A 14 15.83 -10.73 -1.31
N ALA A 15 15.24 -10.21 -2.38
CA ALA A 15 15.98 -9.48 -3.40
C ALA A 15 15.31 -8.14 -3.67
N SER A 16 16.14 -7.12 -3.88
CA SER A 16 15.71 -5.76 -4.19
C SER A 16 16.31 -5.29 -5.49
N ALA A 17 15.60 -4.41 -6.22
CA ALA A 17 16.08 -3.75 -7.43
C ALA A 17 15.45 -2.37 -7.57
N GLY A 18 16.13 -1.48 -8.29
CA GLY A 18 15.73 -0.06 -8.35
C GLY A 18 16.15 0.69 -7.08
N THR A 19 16.09 2.02 -7.16
CA THR A 19 16.27 2.91 -6.01
C THR A 19 15.01 3.72 -5.80
N VAL A 20 14.57 4.41 -6.86
CA VAL A 20 13.36 5.24 -6.89
C VAL A 20 12.90 5.31 -8.36
N PRO A 21 11.83 4.60 -8.77
CA PRO A 21 11.07 3.62 -7.98
C PRO A 21 11.90 2.37 -7.63
N GLY A 22 11.47 1.64 -6.59
CA GLY A 22 12.10 0.42 -6.08
C GLY A 22 11.14 -0.78 -6.12
N ALA A 23 11.71 -1.98 -6.09
CA ALA A 23 10.95 -3.21 -5.98
C ALA A 23 11.69 -4.24 -5.13
N HIS A 24 10.91 -5.03 -4.38
CA HIS A 24 11.41 -6.09 -3.51
C HIS A 24 10.63 -7.38 -3.75
N ALA A 25 11.30 -8.51 -3.59
CA ALA A 25 10.70 -9.83 -3.65
C ALA A 25 11.14 -10.64 -2.43
N LEU A 26 10.18 -11.22 -1.72
CA LEU A 26 10.40 -12.22 -0.66
C LEU A 26 9.95 -13.58 -1.19
N GLY A 27 10.81 -14.59 -1.09
CA GLY A 27 10.51 -15.94 -1.56
C GLY A 27 9.96 -16.83 -0.46
N LEU A 28 8.77 -17.39 -0.69
CA LEU A 28 8.10 -18.37 0.16
C LEU A 28 8.06 -19.69 -0.62
N GLY A 29 9.15 -20.46 -0.56
CA GLY A 29 9.40 -21.59 -1.45
C GLY A 29 9.52 -21.17 -2.92
N GLU A 30 8.53 -21.55 -3.73
CA GLU A 30 8.41 -21.15 -5.14
C GLU A 30 7.52 -19.91 -5.34
N ASP A 31 6.76 -19.54 -4.31
CA ASP A 31 5.85 -18.39 -4.32
C ASP A 31 6.62 -17.10 -4.04
N LEU A 32 6.14 -15.98 -4.57
CA LEU A 32 6.76 -14.67 -4.35
C LEU A 32 5.76 -13.67 -3.77
N LEU A 33 6.16 -13.06 -2.65
CA LEU A 33 5.54 -11.84 -2.16
C LEU A 33 6.33 -10.65 -2.72
N LEU A 34 5.68 -9.90 -3.61
CA LEU A 34 6.27 -8.81 -4.37
C LEU A 34 5.85 -7.48 -3.74
N PHE A 35 6.78 -6.57 -3.58
CA PHE A 35 6.54 -5.23 -3.04
C PHE A 35 7.01 -4.20 -4.05
N ALA A 36 6.08 -3.37 -4.50
CA ALA A 36 6.38 -2.26 -5.39
C ALA A 36 6.47 -0.98 -4.55
N GLU A 37 7.63 -0.34 -4.54
CA GLU A 37 7.84 0.95 -3.89
C GLU A 37 7.84 2.03 -4.99
N PRO A 38 6.65 2.58 -5.32
CA PRO A 38 6.62 3.69 -6.26
C PRO A 38 7.34 4.89 -5.65
N ASP A 39 7.80 5.79 -6.52
CA ASP A 39 8.42 7.03 -6.09
C ASP A 39 7.37 7.98 -5.49
N ASP A 40 6.84 8.86 -6.33
CA ASP A 40 6.07 10.00 -5.88
C ASP A 40 4.64 9.91 -6.44
N SER A 41 3.94 8.85 -6.05
CA SER A 41 2.56 8.55 -6.44
C SER A 41 1.71 8.11 -5.26
N ASP A 42 0.42 8.43 -5.32
CA ASP A 42 -0.58 8.08 -4.29
C ASP A 42 -0.90 6.58 -4.30
N ASP A 43 -0.86 5.96 -5.49
CA ASP A 43 -1.22 4.56 -5.73
C ASP A 43 -0.47 4.01 -6.95
N ILE A 44 -0.43 2.70 -7.10
CA ILE A 44 -0.14 2.05 -8.38
C ILE A 44 -1.45 1.81 -9.14
N HIS A 45 -1.54 2.31 -10.38
CA HIS A 45 -2.72 2.08 -11.19
C HIS A 45 -2.96 0.56 -11.41
N PRO A 46 -4.20 0.03 -11.30
CA PRO A 46 -4.46 -1.42 -11.35
C PRO A 46 -3.91 -2.14 -12.59
N ALA A 47 -3.90 -1.46 -13.74
CA ALA A 47 -3.31 -1.98 -14.97
C ALA A 47 -1.79 -2.18 -14.85
N LEU A 48 -1.08 -1.24 -14.19
CA LEU A 48 0.34 -1.39 -13.89
C LEU A 48 0.53 -2.50 -12.85
N GLY A 49 -0.28 -2.54 -11.78
CA GLY A 49 -0.22 -3.62 -10.78
C GLY A 49 -0.33 -5.02 -11.39
N SER A 50 -1.25 -5.22 -12.34
CA SER A 50 -1.39 -6.48 -13.10
C SER A 50 -0.12 -6.82 -13.90
N ILE A 51 0.53 -5.82 -14.49
CA ILE A 51 1.79 -6.00 -15.20
C ILE A 51 2.93 -6.32 -14.23
N LEU A 52 3.00 -5.67 -13.07
CA LEU A 52 4.03 -5.93 -12.06
C LEU A 52 3.92 -7.36 -11.51
N GLU A 53 2.71 -7.79 -11.12
CA GLU A 53 2.44 -9.18 -10.69
C GLU A 53 2.74 -10.19 -11.80
N GLY A 54 2.50 -9.81 -13.07
CA GLY A 54 2.80 -10.61 -14.25
C GLY A 54 4.28 -10.57 -14.71
N SER A 55 5.04 -9.54 -14.38
CA SER A 55 6.45 -9.40 -14.81
C SER A 55 7.36 -10.46 -14.16
N ALA A 56 6.90 -11.04 -13.05
CA ALA A 56 7.51 -12.17 -12.35
C ALA A 56 7.12 -13.56 -12.94
N THR A 57 6.61 -13.62 -14.18
CA THR A 57 6.05 -14.82 -14.86
C THR A 57 7.03 -15.96 -15.17
N ARG A 58 8.31 -15.84 -14.83
CA ARG A 58 9.26 -16.95 -14.94
C ARG A 58 9.15 -17.88 -13.72
N GLY A 59 8.06 -18.61 -13.59
CA GLY A 59 7.92 -19.65 -12.57
C GLY A 59 6.48 -20.11 -12.33
N ASP A 60 6.35 -21.32 -11.78
CA ASP A 60 5.08 -22.01 -11.56
C ASP A 60 4.40 -21.64 -10.20
N GLY A 61 5.05 -20.81 -9.37
CA GLY A 61 4.55 -20.42 -8.05
C GLY A 61 3.56 -19.24 -8.05
N GLU A 62 2.77 -19.16 -6.99
CA GLU A 62 1.82 -18.08 -6.72
C GLU A 62 2.54 -16.77 -6.46
N ARG A 63 1.82 -15.67 -6.70
CA ARG A 63 2.35 -14.32 -6.54
C ARG A 63 1.32 -13.42 -5.91
N LEU A 64 1.79 -12.56 -5.02
CA LEU A 64 1.01 -11.50 -4.44
C LEU A 64 1.79 -10.19 -4.53
N LEU A 65 1.20 -9.20 -5.18
CA LEU A 65 1.75 -7.84 -5.21
C LEU A 65 1.21 -7.02 -4.03
N VAL A 66 2.11 -6.31 -3.36
CA VAL A 66 1.85 -5.31 -2.33
C VAL A 66 2.34 -3.97 -2.85
N ASP A 67 1.46 -2.97 -2.81
CA ASP A 67 1.82 -1.58 -3.08
C ASP A 67 2.40 -0.96 -1.80
N LEU A 68 3.60 -0.39 -1.89
CA LEU A 68 4.30 0.31 -0.82
C LEU A 68 4.33 1.82 -1.09
N HIS A 69 3.21 2.40 -1.51
CA HIS A 69 3.02 3.87 -1.65
C HIS A 69 3.04 4.62 -0.31
N ASN A 70 3.89 4.24 0.63
CA ASN A 70 3.73 4.68 2.01
C ASN A 70 4.10 6.15 2.26
N GLN A 71 4.53 6.90 1.25
CA GLN A 71 4.80 8.32 1.39
C GLN A 71 3.52 9.11 1.21
N GLU A 72 3.24 9.98 2.16
CA GLU A 72 2.08 10.82 2.06
C GLU A 72 2.28 11.91 0.98
N GLY A 73 1.65 11.70 -0.17
CA GLY A 73 1.72 12.52 -1.37
C GLY A 73 0.33 12.96 -1.82
N TRP A 74 -0.38 13.68 -0.96
CA TRP A 74 -1.79 14.01 -1.16
C TRP A 74 -2.11 14.64 -2.53
N GLY A 75 -3.08 14.05 -3.23
CA GLY A 75 -3.61 14.57 -4.49
C GLY A 75 -2.77 14.23 -5.71
N ARG A 76 -1.87 13.25 -5.60
CA ARG A 76 -1.11 12.71 -6.73
C ARG A 76 -1.95 11.72 -7.51
N LEU A 77 -1.63 11.59 -8.79
CA LEU A 77 -2.28 10.60 -9.63
C LEU A 77 -1.65 9.23 -9.38
N PRO A 78 -2.45 8.14 -9.42
CA PRO A 78 -1.90 6.80 -9.42
C PRO A 78 -0.89 6.64 -10.56
N LEU A 79 0.24 5.98 -10.29
CA LEU A 79 1.30 5.74 -11.26
C LEU A 79 0.77 4.88 -12.42
N PRO A 80 0.63 5.44 -13.64
CA PRO A 80 0.03 4.72 -14.75
C PRO A 80 1.08 3.99 -15.59
N VAL A 81 0.58 3.05 -16.40
CA VAL A 81 1.35 2.40 -17.46
C VAL A 81 1.80 3.43 -18.52
N GLY A 82 2.92 3.15 -19.19
CA GLY A 82 3.42 3.99 -20.29
C GLY A 82 4.15 5.26 -19.85
N THR A 83 4.43 5.40 -18.55
CA THR A 83 5.33 6.42 -18.02
C THR A 83 6.74 5.85 -17.82
N ASP A 84 7.75 6.71 -17.79
CA ASP A 84 9.14 6.30 -17.51
C ASP A 84 9.24 5.67 -16.11
N ALA A 85 8.61 6.27 -15.10
CA ALA A 85 8.57 5.72 -13.74
C ALA A 85 7.84 4.37 -13.68
N GLY A 86 6.70 4.22 -14.36
CA GLY A 86 6.00 2.94 -14.42
C GLY A 86 6.81 1.84 -15.13
N SER A 87 7.57 2.20 -16.17
CA SER A 87 8.45 1.27 -16.89
C SER A 87 9.65 0.87 -16.03
N ALA A 88 10.28 1.83 -15.35
CA ALA A 88 11.39 1.58 -14.43
C ALA A 88 10.96 0.68 -13.26
N LEU A 89 9.75 0.87 -12.72
CA LEU A 89 9.20 0.02 -11.67
C LEU A 89 8.95 -1.41 -12.17
N ALA A 90 8.46 -1.58 -13.40
CA ALA A 90 8.27 -2.91 -14.00
C ALA A 90 9.60 -3.64 -14.25
N GLU A 91 10.63 -2.92 -14.72
CA GLU A 91 11.97 -3.47 -14.87
C GLU A 91 12.59 -3.87 -13.52
N ALA A 92 12.45 -3.01 -12.51
CA ALA A 92 12.90 -3.29 -11.15
C ALA A 92 12.19 -4.52 -10.58
N MET A 93 10.87 -4.61 -10.74
CA MET A 93 10.08 -5.75 -10.26
C MET A 93 10.54 -7.07 -10.90
N GLY A 94 10.71 -7.08 -12.23
CA GLY A 94 11.26 -8.25 -12.93
C GLY A 94 12.65 -8.63 -12.42
N ALA A 95 13.55 -7.66 -12.23
CA ALA A 95 14.89 -7.92 -11.73
C ALA A 95 14.91 -8.44 -10.28
N ALA A 96 14.06 -7.91 -9.39
CA ALA A 96 13.93 -8.38 -8.02
C ALA A 96 13.40 -9.83 -7.98
N ALA A 97 12.35 -10.12 -8.75
CA ALA A 97 11.78 -11.45 -8.85
C ALA A 97 12.79 -12.48 -9.39
N GLU A 98 13.51 -12.17 -10.47
CA GLU A 98 14.54 -13.06 -11.05
C GLU A 98 15.67 -13.35 -10.05
N ARG A 99 16.16 -12.31 -9.35
CA ARG A 99 17.23 -12.48 -8.34
C ARG A 99 16.76 -13.34 -7.17
N CYS A 100 15.54 -13.13 -6.69
CA CYS A 100 14.94 -13.94 -5.64
C CYS A 100 14.82 -15.41 -6.08
N ARG A 101 14.33 -15.67 -7.30
CA ARG A 101 14.19 -17.03 -7.86
C ARG A 101 15.53 -17.72 -8.17
N ALA A 102 16.59 -16.97 -8.44
CA ALA A 102 17.91 -17.52 -8.69
C ALA A 102 18.58 -18.07 -7.41
N ALA A 103 18.21 -17.56 -6.23
CA ALA A 103 18.72 -18.03 -4.95
C ALA A 103 18.08 -19.37 -4.56
N PRO A 104 18.81 -20.39 -4.09
CA PRO A 104 18.24 -21.70 -3.77
C PRO A 104 17.20 -21.63 -2.64
N VAL A 105 16.23 -22.54 -2.66
CA VAL A 105 15.30 -22.71 -1.53
C VAL A 105 16.07 -23.23 -0.33
N GLY A 106 15.97 -22.51 0.79
CA GLY A 106 16.61 -22.85 2.06
C GLY A 106 15.59 -23.02 3.19
N GLU A 107 16.07 -23.36 4.38
CA GLU A 107 15.23 -23.37 5.58
C GLU A 107 14.67 -21.96 5.84
N LEU A 108 13.35 -21.88 5.99
CA LEU A 108 12.65 -20.65 6.35
C LEU A 108 12.52 -20.58 7.86
N ARG A 109 12.89 -19.44 8.44
CA ARG A 109 12.53 -19.11 9.81
C ARG A 109 11.69 -17.84 9.80
N ALA A 110 10.70 -17.80 10.67
CA ALA A 110 9.82 -16.64 10.84
C ALA A 110 9.69 -16.31 12.32
N GLY A 111 9.62 -15.02 12.61
CA GLY A 111 9.36 -14.49 13.94
C GLY A 111 8.43 -13.30 13.84
N VAL A 112 7.59 -13.11 14.85
CA VAL A 112 6.54 -12.08 14.82
C VAL A 112 6.57 -11.24 16.08
N ALA A 113 6.26 -9.96 15.93
CA ALA A 113 5.98 -9.09 17.07
C ALA A 113 4.73 -8.26 16.79
N ARG A 114 4.04 -7.92 17.87
CA ARG A 114 2.87 -7.05 17.81
C ARG A 114 2.90 -6.05 18.95
N LEU A 115 2.87 -4.78 18.59
CA LEU A 115 2.65 -3.68 19.51
C LEU A 115 1.23 -3.14 19.28
N PRO A 116 0.23 -3.57 20.07
CA PRO A 116 -1.11 -3.01 19.98
C PRO A 116 -1.12 -1.59 20.54
N GLY A 117 -2.03 -0.76 20.04
CA GLY A 117 -2.23 0.59 20.53
C GLY A 117 -2.98 1.41 19.51
N GLU A 118 -3.74 2.38 19.98
CA GLU A 118 -4.37 3.41 19.16
C GLU A 118 -3.85 4.76 19.64
N ASP A 119 -3.45 5.60 18.69
CA ASP A 119 -3.07 6.97 18.94
C ASP A 119 -3.46 7.81 17.72
N LEU A 120 -4.68 8.31 17.76
CA LEU A 120 -5.24 9.10 16.67
C LEU A 120 -4.55 10.45 16.50
N GLU A 121 -3.87 10.98 17.54
CA GLU A 121 -3.12 12.23 17.42
C GLU A 121 -1.93 12.07 16.48
N ASN A 122 -1.32 10.88 16.51
CA ASN A 122 -0.16 10.49 15.73
C ASN A 122 -0.48 9.57 14.53
N GLY A 123 -1.75 9.34 14.22
CA GLY A 123 -2.17 8.57 13.04
C GLY A 123 -2.04 7.05 13.17
N ILE A 124 -2.16 6.51 14.39
CA ILE A 124 -2.10 5.07 14.68
C ILE A 124 -3.52 4.54 14.97
N GLY A 125 -3.95 3.58 14.17
CA GLY A 125 -5.18 2.81 14.36
C GLY A 125 -5.00 1.63 15.33
N PRO A 126 -6.09 0.98 15.77
CA PRO A 126 -6.11 0.00 16.86
C PRO A 126 -5.29 -1.28 16.59
N GLY A 127 -4.96 -1.55 15.32
CA GLY A 127 -4.07 -2.61 14.90
C GLY A 127 -2.61 -2.41 15.33
N GLY A 128 -2.22 -1.15 15.60
CA GLY A 128 -0.87 -0.76 16.04
C GLY A 128 0.22 -1.14 15.03
N LEU A 129 1.38 -1.56 15.53
CA LEU A 129 2.49 -2.08 14.72
C LEU A 129 2.51 -3.61 14.75
N ARG A 130 2.65 -4.23 13.57
CA ARG A 130 2.91 -5.66 13.39
C ARG A 130 4.23 -5.82 12.66
N VAL A 131 5.08 -6.71 13.15
CA VAL A 131 6.37 -7.01 12.52
C VAL A 131 6.43 -8.48 12.16
N LEU A 132 6.81 -8.76 10.92
CA LEU A 132 7.17 -10.08 10.44
C LEU A 132 8.66 -10.07 10.09
N ALA A 133 9.46 -10.81 10.84
CA ALA A 133 10.85 -11.08 10.52
C ALA A 133 10.95 -12.45 9.83
N LEU A 134 11.72 -12.51 8.75
CA LEU A 134 12.02 -13.72 8.00
C LEU A 134 13.54 -13.90 7.92
N GLU A 135 14.01 -15.14 8.02
CA GLU A 135 15.39 -15.51 7.77
C GLU A 135 15.42 -16.69 6.79
N THR A 136 16.27 -16.60 5.77
CA THR A 136 16.56 -17.70 4.87
C THR A 136 18.00 -17.61 4.39
N GLY A 137 18.74 -18.71 4.50
CA GLY A 137 20.13 -18.75 4.02
C GLY A 137 21.04 -17.74 4.72
N GLY A 138 20.72 -17.39 5.98
CA GLY A 138 21.45 -16.39 6.77
C GLY A 138 21.13 -14.93 6.44
N ALA A 139 20.29 -14.67 5.42
CA ALA A 139 19.81 -13.33 5.11
C ALA A 139 18.50 -13.06 5.84
N THR A 140 18.40 -11.88 6.44
CA THR A 140 17.27 -11.42 7.26
C THR A 140 16.44 -10.39 6.53
N SER A 141 15.12 -10.45 6.69
CA SER A 141 14.19 -9.48 6.13
C SER A 141 13.10 -9.16 7.13
N ALA A 142 12.64 -7.92 7.17
CA ALA A 142 11.55 -7.52 8.05
C ALA A 142 10.51 -6.67 7.32
N LEU A 143 9.24 -7.04 7.49
CA LEU A 143 8.08 -6.23 7.13
C LEU A 143 7.50 -5.65 8.42
N LEU A 144 7.55 -4.33 8.53
CA LEU A 144 6.87 -3.59 9.58
C LEU A 144 5.61 -2.97 8.97
N LEU A 145 4.45 -3.39 9.47
CA LEU A 145 3.13 -2.96 9.02
C LEU A 145 2.46 -2.14 10.13
N TRP A 146 2.27 -0.85 9.88
CA TRP A 146 1.52 0.04 10.75
C TRP A 146 0.05 0.08 10.35
N ASP A 147 -0.84 -0.03 11.32
CA ASP A 147 -2.23 0.37 11.16
C ASP A 147 -2.29 1.90 11.10
N ALA A 148 -2.09 2.43 9.90
CA ALA A 148 -1.98 3.85 9.59
C ALA A 148 -2.38 4.08 8.13
N ASN A 149 -2.48 5.35 7.73
CA ASN A 149 -2.67 5.77 6.36
C ASN A 149 -1.46 6.61 5.93
N GLY A 150 -0.42 5.95 5.44
CA GLY A 150 0.82 6.60 5.01
C GLY A 150 1.71 7.13 6.14
N PHE A 151 2.89 7.58 5.75
CA PHE A 151 3.90 8.18 6.61
C PHE A 151 3.94 9.70 6.41
N ALA A 152 3.96 10.45 7.52
CA ALA A 152 4.13 11.90 7.46
C ALA A 152 5.45 12.27 6.75
N PRO A 153 5.57 13.47 6.15
CA PRO A 153 6.79 13.89 5.48
C PRO A 153 8.04 13.66 6.34
N GLY A 154 9.00 12.90 5.81
CA GLY A 154 10.26 12.56 6.48
C GLY A 154 10.21 11.37 7.44
N MET A 155 9.02 10.89 7.84
CA MET A 155 8.88 9.76 8.77
C MET A 155 9.46 8.47 8.19
N ASN A 156 9.14 8.12 6.95
CA ASN A 156 9.67 6.91 6.31
C ASN A 156 11.21 6.95 6.22
N ALA A 157 11.78 8.09 5.81
CA ALA A 157 13.24 8.27 5.78
C ALA A 157 13.87 8.11 7.17
N ALA A 158 13.27 8.72 8.19
CA ALA A 158 13.76 8.63 9.57
C ALA A 158 13.65 7.20 10.14
N LEU A 159 12.58 6.46 9.82
CA LEU A 159 12.44 5.05 10.19
C LEU A 159 13.46 4.18 9.45
N ARG A 160 13.67 4.38 8.15
CA ARG A 160 14.68 3.65 7.38
C ARG A 160 16.09 3.88 7.92
N GLU A 161 16.43 5.14 8.24
CA GLU A 161 17.72 5.49 8.84
C GLU A 161 17.88 4.89 10.24
N GLY A 162 16.87 5.04 11.09
CA GLY A 162 16.91 4.57 12.48
C GLY A 162 16.86 3.05 12.64
N LEU A 163 16.41 2.32 11.61
CA LEU A 163 16.40 0.85 11.56
C LEU A 163 17.50 0.28 10.65
N ALA A 164 18.32 1.14 10.03
CA ALA A 164 19.36 0.72 9.10
C ALA A 164 20.34 -0.27 9.76
N GLY A 165 20.69 -1.34 9.03
CA GLY A 165 21.60 -2.39 9.50
C GLY A 165 20.98 -3.38 10.49
N SER A 166 19.70 -3.25 10.85
CA SER A 166 19.02 -4.22 11.72
C SER A 166 18.68 -5.53 10.99
N VAL A 167 18.45 -5.44 9.67
CA VAL A 167 18.17 -6.57 8.76
C VAL A 167 18.73 -6.27 7.36
N ASP A 168 18.89 -7.30 6.53
CA ASP A 168 19.40 -7.13 5.16
C ASP A 168 18.37 -6.48 4.21
N THR A 169 17.08 -6.72 4.44
CA THR A 169 15.98 -6.08 3.70
C THR A 169 14.89 -5.57 4.65
N LEU A 170 14.67 -4.27 4.65
CA LEU A 170 13.66 -3.59 5.47
C LEU A 170 12.52 -3.08 4.60
N LEU A 171 11.31 -3.54 4.88
CA LEU A 171 10.07 -3.12 4.24
C LEU A 171 9.21 -2.41 5.28
N LEU A 172 8.87 -1.16 5.01
CA LEU A 172 7.96 -0.36 5.82
C LEU A 172 6.64 -0.26 5.05
N ALA A 173 5.52 -0.55 5.71
CA ALA A 173 4.20 -0.57 5.09
C ALA A 173 3.14 0.04 6.02
N THR A 174 2.10 0.62 5.46
CA THR A 174 0.88 0.97 6.18
C THR A 174 -0.29 0.15 5.68
N THR A 175 -1.32 -0.05 6.51
CA THR A 175 -2.52 -0.79 6.10
C THR A 175 -3.38 -0.02 5.11
N ASP A 176 -3.26 1.31 5.13
CA ASP A 176 -4.08 2.24 4.37
C ASP A 176 -5.59 1.90 4.37
N ASN A 177 -6.12 1.64 5.57
CA ASN A 177 -7.53 1.27 5.75
C ASN A 177 -8.43 2.49 6.01
N HIS A 178 -7.87 3.71 5.95
CA HIS A 178 -8.51 4.99 6.23
C HIS A 178 -9.14 5.14 7.64
N TYR A 179 -8.90 4.22 8.58
CA TYR A 179 -9.49 4.28 9.92
C TYR A 179 -9.14 5.59 10.64
N VAL A 180 -7.89 6.01 10.51
CA VAL A 180 -7.34 7.17 11.21
C VAL A 180 -7.69 8.52 10.56
N ASN A 181 -8.34 8.55 9.40
CA ASN A 181 -8.62 9.75 8.58
C ASN A 181 -9.71 10.67 9.16
N ILE A 182 -9.55 11.07 10.41
CA ILE A 182 -10.55 11.84 11.18
C ILE A 182 -10.31 13.36 11.17
N ARG A 183 -9.16 13.83 10.66
CA ARG A 183 -8.83 15.26 10.60
C ARG A 183 -9.48 15.96 9.39
N PRO A 184 -9.78 17.26 9.47
CA PRO A 184 -10.20 18.06 8.30
C PRO A 184 -9.19 17.93 7.17
N GLY A 185 -9.66 17.56 5.97
CA GLY A 185 -8.80 17.16 4.85
C GLY A 185 -8.83 15.65 4.58
N GLY A 186 -9.33 14.84 5.53
CA GLY A 186 -9.49 13.39 5.36
C GLY A 186 -8.19 12.60 5.53
N HIS A 187 -7.24 13.15 6.28
CA HIS A 187 -5.82 12.81 6.19
C HIS A 187 -5.21 12.77 7.59
N ASN A 188 -4.54 11.66 7.95
CA ASN A 188 -3.92 11.50 9.27
C ASN A 188 -2.73 10.54 9.23
N PRO A 189 -1.57 10.99 8.72
CA PRO A 189 -0.39 10.14 8.60
C PRO A 189 0.12 9.66 9.94
N LEU A 190 0.88 8.56 9.88
CA LEU A 190 1.78 8.20 10.95
C LEU A 190 2.81 9.31 11.21
N SER A 191 2.81 9.88 12.41
CA SER A 191 3.66 11.01 12.82
C SER A 191 4.23 10.83 14.23
N GLY A 192 5.26 11.61 14.60
CA GLY A 192 5.88 11.51 15.93
C GLY A 192 7.04 10.51 16.02
N VAL A 193 8.12 10.75 15.26
CA VAL A 193 9.26 9.83 15.16
C VAL A 193 9.91 9.50 16.51
N ASP A 194 9.92 10.44 17.45
CA ASP A 194 10.63 10.32 18.73
C ASP A 194 10.16 9.14 19.59
N PHE A 195 8.88 8.78 19.50
CA PHE A 195 8.35 7.62 20.23
C PHE A 195 8.09 6.42 19.30
N ILE A 196 7.84 6.64 18.00
CA ILE A 196 7.60 5.57 17.04
C ILE A 196 8.88 4.80 16.74
N LEU A 197 10.01 5.48 16.54
CA LEU A 197 11.26 4.80 16.20
C LEU A 197 11.72 3.83 17.31
N PRO A 198 11.77 4.23 18.60
CA PRO A 198 12.08 3.29 19.67
C PRO A 198 11.11 2.11 19.75
N ALA A 199 9.81 2.35 19.53
CA ALA A 199 8.79 1.30 19.49
C ALA A 199 9.02 0.32 18.32
N ALA A 200 9.38 0.84 17.14
CA ALA A 200 9.71 0.05 15.97
C ALA A 200 10.98 -0.79 16.18
N GLN A 201 12.02 -0.21 16.79
CA GLN A 201 13.25 -0.91 17.15
C GLN A 201 12.99 -2.06 18.14
N ALA A 202 12.19 -1.81 19.18
CA ALA A 202 11.82 -2.82 20.16
C ALA A 202 11.02 -3.98 19.52
N ALA A 203 10.01 -3.65 18.72
CA ALA A 203 9.20 -4.65 18.04
C ALA A 203 10.00 -5.46 17.01
N LEU A 204 10.93 -4.82 16.27
CA LEU A 204 11.83 -5.51 15.35
C LEU A 204 12.77 -6.46 16.10
N ALA A 205 13.35 -6.02 17.21
CA ALA A 205 14.21 -6.87 18.04
C ALA A 205 13.45 -8.07 18.61
N GLU A 206 12.20 -7.88 19.05
CA GLU A 206 11.32 -8.95 19.51
C GLU A 206 11.03 -9.97 18.38
N ALA A 207 10.68 -9.49 17.18
CA ALA A 207 10.40 -10.37 16.03
C ALA A 207 11.66 -11.16 15.60
N LEU A 208 12.84 -10.56 15.66
CA LEU A 208 14.11 -11.25 15.36
C LEU A 208 14.46 -12.29 16.44
N ALA A 209 14.18 -12.00 17.71
CA ALA A 209 14.39 -12.96 18.80
C ALA A 209 13.41 -14.15 18.74
N ASP A 210 12.24 -13.96 18.12
CA ASP A 210 11.20 -14.96 17.92
C ASP A 210 11.41 -15.84 16.66
N LEU A 211 12.52 -15.69 15.94
CA LEU A 211 12.79 -16.50 14.74
C LEU A 211 12.85 -18.00 15.05
N ALA A 212 11.85 -18.73 14.56
CA ALA A 212 11.75 -20.19 14.66
C ALA A 212 11.55 -20.83 13.28
N PRO A 213 11.92 -22.12 13.07
CA PRO A 213 11.64 -22.82 11.83
C PRO A 213 10.16 -22.71 11.43
N ALA A 214 9.91 -22.40 10.17
CA ALA A 214 8.59 -22.09 9.66
C ALA A 214 8.35 -22.72 8.27
N GLU A 215 7.08 -22.92 7.96
CA GLU A 215 6.60 -23.34 6.65
C GLU A 215 5.77 -22.22 6.03
N SER A 216 5.70 -22.18 4.70
CA SER A 216 4.94 -21.16 3.98
C SER A 216 4.11 -21.77 2.85
N ALA A 217 2.99 -21.13 2.56
CA ALA A 217 2.19 -21.41 1.39
C ALA A 217 1.45 -20.14 0.97
N MET A 218 1.34 -19.90 -0.32
CA MET A 218 0.55 -18.81 -0.88
C MET A 218 -0.64 -19.38 -1.66
N GLY A 219 -1.74 -18.64 -1.71
CA GLY A 219 -2.91 -19.03 -2.47
C GLY A 219 -3.93 -17.91 -2.56
N ARG A 220 -4.79 -18.00 -3.57
CA ARG A 220 -5.84 -17.01 -3.84
C ARG A 220 -7.21 -17.64 -3.63
N VAL A 221 -8.11 -16.88 -3.01
CA VAL A 221 -9.52 -17.26 -2.85
C VAL A 221 -10.38 -16.11 -3.33
N THR A 222 -11.38 -16.42 -4.14
CA THR A 222 -12.42 -15.46 -4.52
C THR A 222 -13.49 -15.45 -3.43
N VAL A 223 -13.79 -14.25 -2.91
CA VAL A 223 -14.87 -14.03 -1.94
C VAL A 223 -15.97 -13.25 -2.65
N ASP A 224 -17.10 -13.91 -2.88
CA ASP A 224 -18.28 -13.31 -3.50
C ASP A 224 -19.12 -12.53 -2.47
N GLY A 225 -19.89 -11.54 -2.95
CA GLY A 225 -20.86 -10.80 -2.13
C GLY A 225 -20.27 -9.68 -1.28
N VAL A 226 -19.02 -9.28 -1.52
CA VAL A 226 -18.44 -8.07 -0.92
C VAL A 226 -18.77 -6.88 -1.81
N GLU A 227 -19.64 -5.99 -1.33
CA GLU A 227 -19.93 -4.73 -2.02
C GLU A 227 -18.98 -3.64 -1.53
N ILE A 228 -18.19 -3.09 -2.45
CA ILE A 228 -17.29 -1.97 -2.18
C ILE A 228 -17.64 -0.78 -3.07
N LEU A 229 -17.35 0.43 -2.58
CA LEU A 229 -17.37 1.63 -3.40
C LEU A 229 -16.07 1.69 -4.25
N GLY A 230 -15.99 0.83 -5.27
CA GLY A 230 -14.84 0.78 -6.16
C GLY A 230 -14.72 2.02 -7.06
N GLN A 231 -13.57 2.16 -7.73
CA GLN A 231 -13.24 3.27 -8.63
C GLN A 231 -14.37 3.63 -9.61
N GLY A 232 -14.97 2.63 -10.26
CA GLY A 232 -16.07 2.87 -11.21
C GLY A 232 -17.33 3.50 -10.59
N MET A 233 -17.61 3.30 -9.30
CA MET A 233 -18.71 4.00 -8.61
C MET A 233 -18.29 5.40 -8.18
N GLN A 234 -17.05 5.59 -7.72
CA GLN A 234 -16.51 6.90 -7.39
C GLN A 234 -16.48 7.84 -8.61
N ASP A 235 -16.09 7.32 -9.77
CA ASP A 235 -16.12 8.04 -11.06
C ASP A 235 -17.55 8.48 -11.41
N ARG A 236 -18.54 7.60 -11.21
CA ARG A 236 -19.95 7.92 -11.46
C ARG A 236 -20.47 9.01 -10.53
N ILE A 237 -20.13 8.94 -9.25
CA ILE A 237 -20.52 9.96 -8.26
C ILE A 237 -19.89 11.31 -8.64
N SER A 238 -18.60 11.31 -8.96
CA SER A 238 -17.86 12.52 -9.36
C SER A 238 -18.42 13.12 -10.66
N ALA A 239 -18.72 12.28 -11.66
CA ALA A 239 -19.35 12.70 -12.90
C ALA A 239 -20.75 13.28 -12.66
N ALA A 240 -21.55 12.65 -11.79
CA ALA A 240 -22.88 13.14 -11.42
C ALA A 240 -22.80 14.49 -10.70
N ALA A 241 -21.88 14.64 -9.73
CA ALA A 241 -21.65 15.90 -9.03
C ALA A 241 -21.22 17.01 -10.00
N ASN A 242 -20.26 16.73 -10.88
CA ASN A 242 -19.85 17.66 -11.93
C ASN A 242 -21.00 18.04 -12.85
N ALA A 243 -21.84 17.08 -13.26
CA ALA A 243 -23.01 17.37 -14.08
C ALA A 243 -24.00 18.32 -13.36
N VAL A 244 -24.28 18.07 -12.08
CA VAL A 244 -25.14 18.94 -11.26
C VAL A 244 -24.56 20.34 -11.13
N VAL A 245 -23.26 20.47 -10.86
CA VAL A 245 -22.58 21.77 -10.78
C VAL A 245 -22.64 22.52 -12.11
N GLN A 246 -22.42 21.83 -13.23
CA GLN A 246 -22.52 22.45 -14.56
C GLN A 246 -23.94 22.92 -14.86
N VAL A 247 -24.95 22.10 -14.57
CA VAL A 247 -26.36 22.50 -14.74
C VAL A 247 -26.66 23.71 -13.85
N ALA A 248 -26.34 23.66 -12.56
CA ALA A 248 -26.58 24.77 -11.64
C ALA A 248 -25.91 26.08 -12.10
N ARG A 249 -24.67 25.99 -12.58
CA ARG A 249 -23.88 27.14 -13.09
C ARG A 249 -24.54 27.86 -14.27
N PHE A 250 -25.30 27.17 -15.11
CA PHE A 250 -25.97 27.79 -16.26
C PHE A 250 -27.48 28.02 -16.04
N SER A 251 -28.10 27.26 -15.14
CA SER A 251 -29.53 27.38 -14.85
C SER A 251 -29.88 28.54 -13.94
N TRP A 252 -28.96 29.05 -13.10
CA TRP A 252 -29.30 30.16 -12.20
C TRP A 252 -29.72 31.42 -12.96
N LEU A 253 -29.05 31.77 -14.06
CA LEU A 253 -29.33 32.99 -14.82
C LEU A 253 -30.77 33.03 -15.40
N PRO A 254 -31.25 32.01 -16.13
CA PRO A 254 -32.65 31.98 -16.59
C PRO A 254 -33.64 31.78 -15.44
N LEU A 255 -33.28 31.06 -14.37
CA LEU A 255 -34.18 30.84 -13.23
C LEU A 255 -34.44 32.14 -12.46
N TYR A 256 -33.39 32.86 -12.08
CA TYR A 256 -33.52 34.16 -11.41
C TYR A 256 -34.05 35.23 -12.37
N GLY A 257 -33.62 35.22 -13.63
CA GLY A 257 -34.15 36.14 -14.65
C GLY A 257 -35.65 35.99 -14.88
N SER A 258 -36.14 34.76 -15.00
CA SER A 258 -37.58 34.49 -15.15
C SER A 258 -38.38 34.82 -13.90
N ALA A 259 -37.85 34.52 -12.70
CA ALA A 259 -38.48 34.90 -11.44
C ALA A 259 -38.60 36.43 -11.29
N VAL A 260 -37.55 37.19 -11.61
CA VAL A 260 -37.59 38.66 -11.61
C VAL A 260 -38.60 39.19 -12.62
N MET A 261 -38.61 38.66 -13.84
CA MET A 261 -39.58 39.04 -14.87
C MET A 261 -41.03 38.75 -14.44
N PHE A 262 -41.27 37.61 -13.81
CA PHE A 262 -42.58 37.23 -13.27
C PHE A 262 -43.03 38.19 -12.15
N CYS A 263 -42.13 38.54 -11.22
CA CYS A 263 -42.41 39.54 -10.19
C CYS A 263 -42.73 40.92 -10.80
N MET A 264 -41.99 41.34 -11.84
CA MET A 264 -42.27 42.59 -12.55
C MET A 264 -43.64 42.59 -13.23
N LEU A 265 -44.05 41.47 -13.82
CA LEU A 265 -45.37 41.33 -14.47
C LEU A 265 -46.53 41.31 -13.47
N LEU A 266 -46.32 40.81 -12.25
CA LEU A 266 -47.33 40.77 -11.18
C LEU A 266 -47.40 42.04 -10.34
N SER A 267 -46.33 42.85 -10.32
CA SER A 267 -46.28 44.10 -9.55
C SER A 267 -47.46 45.06 -9.76
N PRO A 268 -48.10 45.16 -10.94
CA PRO A 268 -49.28 46.01 -11.13
C PRO A 268 -50.58 45.45 -10.51
N TYR A 269 -50.58 44.17 -10.11
CA TYR A 269 -51.75 43.44 -9.60
C TYR A 269 -51.67 43.15 -8.09
N LEU A 270 -50.59 43.56 -7.44
CA LEU A 270 -50.34 43.51 -5.99
C LEU A 270 -50.38 44.94 -5.43
#